data_AF-A0A943FN57-F1
#
_entry.id   AF-A0A943FN57-F1
#
_cell.length_a   1.000
_cell.length_b   1.000
_cell.length_c   1.000
_cell.angle_alpha   90.00
_cell.angle_beta   90.00
_cell.angle_gamma   90.00
#
_symmetry.space_group_name_H-M   'P 1'
#
loop_
_entity.id
_entity.type
_entity.pdbx_description
1 polymer ?
#
loop_
_entity_poly.entity_id
_entity_poly.type
_entity_poly.pdbx_seq_one_letter_code
_entity_poly.pdbx_strand_id
1 'polypeptide(L)'
;MKIIEVKNRTPDLTNRLLSVWESSVRATHLFLSDGEIQSIKEYVPQALNGVAHLVVAEDEAGRAVAFMGVEDGSLEMLFIAPEERGKGLGKRLIEYGIEKYAVERLAVNEQNPRAKGFYEHMGFQVYKRTDYDGQGNPYPLLYMSRTQKPMENLDNRENQMNTPTLETERLILRKFTEQDMEALFFILQDEEVNQFLPWYPVKNLEETERFYEERYAAKYTQPQAYAYAICLKEDNYPIGYIKVDMEEHHDFGYGLRKEFWHKGIVTEAGKAVIEQVKKDGLPYITATHDRNNPRSGGVMRNVGMKYQYSYEEQWQPKNILVTFRTYQLNLDGNESRVYRNYWDHSAIHFVEPNL
;
A
#
# COMPACT_ATOMS: atom_id res chain seq x y z
N MET A 1 -32.63 0.19 -13.89
CA MET A 1 -31.31 0.56 -13.31
C MET A 1 -30.34 -0.60 -13.44
N LYS A 2 -29.27 -0.39 -14.20
CA LYS A 2 -28.23 -1.39 -14.51
C LYS A 2 -26.92 -0.97 -13.83
N ILE A 3 -26.26 -1.86 -13.11
CA ILE A 3 -24.94 -1.60 -12.49
C ILE A 3 -23.92 -2.42 -13.27
N ILE A 4 -22.89 -1.77 -13.81
CA ILE A 4 -21.85 -2.40 -14.62
C ILE A 4 -20.47 -1.91 -14.26
N GLU A 5 -19.49 -2.80 -14.32
CA GLU A 5 -18.09 -2.43 -14.30
C GLU A 5 -17.65 -1.99 -15.70
N VAL A 6 -17.00 -0.85 -15.80
CA VAL A 6 -16.54 -0.27 -17.05
C VAL A 6 -15.06 -0.54 -17.24
N LYS A 7 -14.74 -1.31 -18.29
CA LYS A 7 -13.35 -1.57 -18.71
C LYS A 7 -12.83 -0.55 -19.72
N ASN A 8 -13.68 -0.07 -20.62
CA ASN A 8 -13.30 0.93 -21.63
C ASN A 8 -13.82 2.32 -21.24
N ARG A 9 -12.91 3.21 -20.84
CA ARG A 9 -13.22 4.54 -20.28
C ARG A 9 -13.09 5.62 -21.35
N THR A 10 -14.04 5.63 -22.28
CA THR A 10 -14.05 6.60 -23.39
C THR A 10 -14.19 8.04 -22.86
N PRO A 11 -13.64 9.05 -23.55
CA PRO A 11 -13.79 10.46 -23.15
C PRO A 11 -15.24 10.90 -22.95
N ASP A 12 -16.17 10.40 -23.77
CA ASP A 12 -17.60 10.70 -23.64
C ASP A 12 -18.17 10.21 -22.30
N LEU A 13 -17.90 8.95 -21.93
CA LEU A 13 -18.31 8.42 -20.62
C LEU A 13 -17.67 9.23 -19.49
N THR A 14 -16.38 9.52 -19.57
CA THR A 14 -15.67 10.30 -18.55
C THR A 14 -16.31 11.68 -18.36
N ASN A 15 -16.69 12.36 -19.45
CA ASN A 15 -17.42 13.64 -19.40
C ASN A 15 -18.80 13.49 -18.74
N ARG A 16 -19.54 12.42 -19.05
CA ARG A 16 -20.83 12.14 -18.40
C ARG A 16 -20.67 11.90 -16.89
N LEU A 17 -19.66 11.13 -16.48
CA LEU A 17 -19.37 10.90 -15.06
C LEU A 17 -18.88 12.18 -14.36
N LEU A 18 -18.14 13.03 -15.06
CA LEU A 18 -17.73 14.34 -14.56
C LEU A 18 -18.94 15.24 -14.27
N SER A 19 -19.98 15.21 -15.12
CA SER A 19 -21.25 15.92 -14.86
C SER A 19 -21.99 15.37 -13.64
N VAL A 20 -22.01 14.04 -13.46
CA VAL A 20 -22.59 13.40 -12.26
C VAL A 20 -21.81 13.79 -11.00
N TRP A 21 -20.47 13.80 -11.08
CA TRP A 21 -19.60 14.24 -10.00
C TRP A 21 -19.90 15.69 -9.60
N GLU A 22 -19.88 16.62 -10.56
CA GLU A 22 -20.04 18.05 -10.27
C GLU A 22 -21.41 18.36 -9.67
N SER A 23 -22.49 17.82 -10.26
CA SER A 23 -23.85 17.99 -9.73
C SER A 23 -24.00 17.40 -8.32
N SER A 24 -23.37 16.24 -8.07
CA SER A 24 -23.37 15.60 -6.76
C SER A 24 -22.62 16.44 -5.72
N VAL A 25 -21.42 16.93 -6.05
CA VAL A 25 -20.57 17.75 -5.17
C VAL A 25 -21.26 19.05 -4.82
N ARG A 26 -21.77 19.79 -5.81
CA ARG A 26 -22.51 21.05 -5.60
C ARG A 26 -23.71 20.88 -4.67
N ALA A 27 -24.33 19.70 -4.65
CA ALA A 27 -25.47 19.40 -3.81
C ALA A 27 -25.11 18.93 -2.38
N THR A 28 -23.85 18.59 -2.07
CA THR A 28 -23.47 18.02 -0.75
C THR A 28 -22.28 18.68 -0.08
N HIS A 29 -21.35 19.23 -0.85
CA HIS A 29 -20.12 19.83 -0.36
C HIS A 29 -20.28 21.35 -0.32
N LEU A 30 -21.28 21.82 0.43
CA LEU A 30 -21.60 23.26 0.57
C LEU A 30 -20.48 24.07 1.23
N PHE A 31 -19.46 23.39 1.75
CA PHE A 31 -18.26 23.98 2.32
C PHE A 31 -17.18 24.30 1.28
N LEU A 32 -17.30 23.80 0.04
CA LEU A 32 -16.40 24.13 -1.06
C LEU A 32 -16.92 25.34 -1.83
N SER A 33 -16.02 26.23 -2.21
CA SER A 33 -16.33 27.34 -3.13
C SER A 33 -16.42 26.89 -4.60
N ASP A 34 -17.04 27.70 -5.45
CA ASP A 34 -17.11 27.42 -6.89
C ASP A 34 -15.73 27.27 -7.54
N GLY A 35 -14.77 28.10 -7.12
CA GLY A 35 -13.39 28.04 -7.61
C GLY A 35 -12.73 26.71 -7.24
N GLU A 36 -12.89 26.26 -6.00
CA GLU A 36 -12.36 24.97 -5.56
C GLU A 36 -13.01 23.79 -6.28
N ILE A 37 -14.33 23.84 -6.52
CA ILE A 37 -15.01 22.83 -7.32
C ILE A 37 -14.42 22.78 -8.73
N GLN A 38 -14.14 23.92 -9.36
CA GLN A 38 -13.51 23.92 -10.69
C GLN A 38 -12.08 23.37 -10.65
N SER A 39 -11.27 23.74 -9.66
CA SER A 39 -9.92 23.19 -9.49
C SER A 39 -9.94 21.67 -9.28
N ILE A 40 -10.89 21.16 -8.48
CA ILE A 40 -11.05 19.72 -8.26
C ILE A 40 -11.45 19.01 -9.56
N LYS A 41 -12.36 19.63 -10.32
CA LYS A 41 -12.88 19.10 -11.58
C LYS A 41 -11.78 18.79 -12.61
N GLU A 42 -10.68 19.53 -12.61
CA GLU A 42 -9.58 19.37 -13.57
C GLU A 42 -8.91 18.00 -13.48
N TYR A 43 -8.81 17.42 -12.28
CA TYR A 43 -8.13 16.13 -12.08
C TYR A 43 -9.07 14.92 -11.93
N VAL A 44 -10.39 15.14 -11.77
CA VAL A 44 -11.38 14.05 -11.71
C VAL A 44 -11.30 13.10 -12.92
N PRO A 45 -11.11 13.56 -14.18
CA PRO A 45 -10.91 12.67 -15.32
C PRO A 45 -9.70 11.73 -15.16
N GLN A 46 -8.61 12.21 -14.55
CA GLN A 46 -7.43 11.39 -14.28
C GLN A 46 -7.74 10.33 -13.22
N ALA A 47 -8.40 10.71 -12.13
CA ALA A 47 -8.83 9.77 -11.08
C ALA A 47 -9.77 8.68 -11.63
N LEU A 48 -10.75 9.08 -12.44
CA LEU A 48 -11.67 8.15 -13.12
C LEU A 48 -10.95 7.17 -14.05
N ASN A 49 -9.87 7.59 -14.70
CA ASN A 49 -9.06 6.71 -15.56
C ASN A 49 -8.04 5.87 -14.79
N GLY A 50 -7.61 6.31 -13.62
CA GLY A 50 -6.58 5.66 -12.80
C GLY A 50 -7.09 4.57 -11.87
N VAL A 51 -8.33 4.66 -11.37
CA VAL A 51 -8.87 3.69 -10.40
C VAL A 51 -8.93 2.27 -10.97
N ALA A 52 -8.62 1.23 -10.20
CA ALA A 52 -8.62 -0.16 -10.66
C ALA A 52 -10.02 -0.61 -11.13
N HIS A 53 -11.03 -0.37 -10.30
CA HIS A 53 -12.41 -0.74 -10.60
C HIS A 53 -13.32 0.48 -10.66
N LEU A 54 -13.82 0.78 -11.86
CA LEU A 54 -14.84 1.81 -12.09
C LEU A 54 -16.18 1.14 -12.37
N VAL A 55 -17.17 1.40 -11.53
CA VAL A 55 -18.54 0.88 -11.65
C VAL A 55 -19.49 2.03 -11.92
N VAL A 56 -20.37 1.87 -12.89
CA VAL A 56 -21.35 2.87 -13.29
C VAL A 56 -22.76 2.30 -13.13
N ALA A 57 -23.67 3.12 -12.62
CA ALA A 57 -25.10 2.85 -12.63
C ALA A 57 -25.76 3.64 -13.77
N GLU A 58 -26.47 2.94 -14.63
CA GLU A 58 -27.22 3.48 -15.75
C GLU A 58 -28.74 3.39 -15.50
N ASP A 59 -29.45 4.47 -15.82
CA ASP A 59 -30.91 4.47 -15.85
C ASP A 59 -31.47 3.63 -17.02
N GLU A 60 -32.79 3.58 -17.16
CA GLU A 60 -33.44 2.80 -18.22
C GLU A 60 -33.18 3.34 -19.64
N ALA A 61 -32.78 4.62 -19.74
CA ALA A 61 -32.38 5.25 -20.99
C ALA A 61 -30.87 5.07 -21.29
N GLY A 62 -30.13 4.34 -20.46
CA GLY A 62 -28.68 4.13 -20.60
C GLY A 62 -27.84 5.34 -20.18
N ARG A 63 -28.40 6.30 -19.45
CA ARG A 63 -27.67 7.46 -18.94
C ARG A 63 -26.99 7.12 -17.63
N ALA A 64 -25.72 7.47 -17.49
CA ALA A 64 -24.99 7.31 -16.24
C ALA A 64 -25.54 8.28 -15.19
N VAL A 65 -26.00 7.75 -14.06
CA VAL A 65 -26.63 8.53 -12.99
C VAL A 65 -25.93 8.35 -11.64
N ALA A 66 -25.03 7.38 -11.53
CA ALA A 66 -24.12 7.24 -10.39
C ALA A 66 -22.88 6.46 -10.82
N PHE A 67 -21.81 6.61 -10.06
CA PHE A 67 -20.62 5.78 -10.22
C PHE A 67 -19.90 5.56 -8.90
N MET A 68 -19.08 4.51 -8.88
CA MET A 68 -18.26 4.09 -7.76
C MET A 68 -16.85 3.74 -8.27
N GLY A 69 -15.83 4.21 -7.59
CA GLY A 69 -14.43 3.83 -7.80
C GLY A 69 -13.91 3.00 -6.61
N VAL A 70 -13.26 1.88 -6.89
CA VAL A 70 -12.67 0.99 -5.88
C VAL A 70 -11.22 0.68 -6.22
N GLU A 71 -10.36 0.79 -5.23
CA GLU A 71 -8.92 0.49 -5.26
C GLU A 71 -8.56 -0.30 -4.00
N ASP A 72 -7.86 -1.43 -4.10
CA ASP A 72 -7.34 -2.20 -2.95
C ASP A 72 -8.30 -2.38 -1.75
N GLY A 73 -9.56 -2.75 -2.04
CA GLY A 73 -10.61 -2.94 -1.02
C GLY A 73 -11.07 -1.65 -0.32
N SER A 74 -10.73 -0.50 -0.88
CA SER A 74 -11.14 0.84 -0.44
C SER A 74 -12.09 1.48 -1.46
N LEU A 75 -13.12 2.13 -0.95
CA LEU A 75 -14.02 2.98 -1.73
C LEU A 75 -13.40 4.37 -1.88
N GLU A 76 -12.85 4.64 -3.06
CA GLU A 76 -12.19 5.92 -3.37
C GLU A 76 -13.20 6.98 -3.84
N MET A 77 -14.27 6.55 -4.50
CA MET A 77 -15.27 7.45 -5.08
C MET A 77 -16.66 6.84 -4.98
N LEU A 78 -17.65 7.62 -4.57
CA LEU A 78 -19.07 7.28 -4.72
C LEU A 78 -19.88 8.57 -4.94
N PHE A 79 -20.41 8.72 -6.14
CA PHE A 79 -21.20 9.89 -6.51
C PHE A 79 -22.51 9.46 -7.15
N ILE A 80 -23.59 10.14 -6.76
CA ILE A 80 -24.97 9.86 -7.18
C ILE A 80 -25.59 11.19 -7.57
N ALA A 81 -26.15 11.25 -8.78
CA ALA A 81 -26.89 12.40 -9.27
C ALA A 81 -27.97 12.80 -8.24
N PRO A 82 -28.13 14.11 -7.92
CA PRO A 82 -29.02 14.57 -6.86
C PRO A 82 -30.45 14.01 -6.96
N GLU A 83 -30.99 13.90 -8.17
CA GLU A 83 -32.32 13.37 -8.50
C GLU A 83 -32.50 11.87 -8.23
N GLU A 84 -31.41 11.11 -8.10
CA GLU A 84 -31.43 9.67 -7.82
C GLU A 84 -31.14 9.32 -6.35
N ARG A 85 -30.89 10.33 -5.52
CA ARG A 85 -30.65 10.13 -4.08
C ARG A 85 -31.92 9.76 -3.34
N GLY A 86 -31.75 9.02 -2.24
CA GLY A 86 -32.88 8.52 -1.43
C GLY A 86 -33.66 7.36 -2.05
N LYS A 87 -33.35 6.94 -3.28
CA LYS A 87 -34.00 5.80 -3.97
C LYS A 87 -33.30 4.45 -3.74
N GLY A 88 -32.37 4.38 -2.79
CA GLY A 88 -31.60 3.16 -2.48
C GLY A 88 -30.44 2.85 -3.44
N LEU A 89 -30.15 3.69 -4.44
CA LEU A 89 -29.07 3.43 -5.40
C LEU A 89 -27.68 3.38 -4.75
N GLY A 90 -27.40 4.28 -3.79
CA GLY A 90 -26.13 4.29 -3.07
C GLY A 90 -25.89 3.02 -2.28
N LYS A 91 -26.93 2.53 -1.59
CA LYS A 91 -26.90 1.25 -0.87
C LYS A 91 -26.52 0.10 -1.80
N ARG A 92 -27.19 0.00 -2.96
CA ARG A 92 -26.93 -1.04 -3.97
C ARG A 92 -25.50 -1.00 -4.52
N LEU A 93 -24.95 0.20 -4.77
CA LEU A 93 -23.57 0.34 -5.24
C LEU A 93 -22.55 -0.10 -4.18
N ILE A 94 -22.77 0.28 -2.93
CA ILE A 94 -21.91 -0.15 -1.82
C ILE A 94 -21.97 -1.66 -1.61
N GLU A 95 -23.17 -2.23 -1.58
CA GLU A 95 -23.36 -3.69 -1.48
C GLU A 95 -22.64 -4.42 -2.62
N TYR A 96 -22.77 -3.93 -3.85
CA TYR A 96 -22.03 -4.46 -5.01
C TYR A 96 -20.52 -4.35 -4.82
N GLY A 97 -20.01 -3.23 -4.28
CA GLY A 97 -18.60 -3.03 -3.98
C GLY A 97 -18.07 -4.00 -2.93
N ILE A 98 -18.82 -4.20 -1.85
CA ILE A 98 -18.50 -5.14 -0.78
C ILE A 98 -18.45 -6.57 -1.32
N GLU A 99 -19.49 -6.99 -2.04
CA GLU A 99 -19.61 -8.36 -2.54
C GLU A 99 -18.58 -8.70 -3.62
N LYS A 100 -18.31 -7.77 -4.54
CA LYS A 100 -17.49 -8.06 -5.71
C LYS A 100 -16.01 -7.69 -5.55
N TYR A 101 -15.71 -6.67 -4.76
CA TYR A 101 -14.34 -6.13 -4.63
C TYR A 101 -13.88 -6.04 -3.18
N ALA A 102 -14.58 -6.69 -2.24
CA ALA A 102 -14.23 -6.69 -0.82
C ALA A 102 -14.00 -5.28 -0.27
N VAL A 103 -14.88 -4.33 -0.62
CA VAL A 103 -14.82 -2.98 -0.07
C VAL A 103 -15.04 -3.02 1.44
N GLU A 104 -13.98 -2.70 2.18
CA GLU A 104 -13.97 -2.71 3.64
C GLU A 104 -13.64 -1.35 4.24
N ARG A 105 -13.04 -0.44 3.45
CA ARG A 105 -12.53 0.86 3.90
C ARG A 105 -13.04 2.00 3.03
N LEU A 106 -13.11 3.20 3.59
CA LEU A 106 -13.39 4.44 2.86
C LEU A 106 -12.91 5.66 3.65
N ALA A 107 -12.81 6.81 2.96
CA ALA A 107 -12.67 8.12 3.58
C ALA A 107 -13.89 9.00 3.23
N VAL A 108 -14.33 9.82 4.18
CA VAL A 108 -15.43 10.77 3.99
C VAL A 108 -15.07 12.11 4.63
N ASN A 109 -15.39 13.22 3.94
CA ASN A 109 -15.27 14.56 4.52
C ASN A 109 -16.13 14.68 5.77
N GLU A 110 -15.55 15.11 6.88
CA GLU A 110 -16.24 15.29 8.17
C GLU A 110 -17.41 16.28 8.04
N GLN A 111 -17.24 17.29 7.20
CA GLN A 111 -18.26 18.30 6.88
C GLN A 111 -19.46 17.75 6.09
N ASN A 112 -19.46 16.47 5.71
CA ASN A 112 -20.57 15.79 5.04
C ASN A 112 -21.24 14.76 5.98
N PRO A 113 -22.03 15.21 6.99
CA PRO A 113 -22.64 14.32 7.98
C PRO A 113 -23.66 13.37 7.36
N ARG A 114 -24.25 13.72 6.21
CA ARG A 114 -25.17 12.84 5.48
C ARG A 114 -24.45 11.63 4.89
N ALA A 115 -23.29 11.83 4.27
CA ALA A 115 -22.48 10.73 3.76
C ALA A 115 -21.93 9.87 4.90
N LYS A 116 -21.43 10.50 5.97
CA LYS A 116 -21.02 9.79 7.19
C LYS A 116 -22.13 8.87 7.72
N GLY A 117 -23.33 9.43 7.96
CA GLY A 117 -24.47 8.65 8.47
C GLY A 117 -24.94 7.55 7.51
N PHE A 118 -24.84 7.78 6.20
CA PHE A 118 -25.08 6.74 5.20
C PHE A 118 -24.09 5.57 5.35
N TYR A 119 -22.79 5.84 5.49
CA TYR A 119 -21.79 4.80 5.67
C TYR A 119 -21.93 4.09 7.02
N GLU A 120 -22.27 4.79 8.09
CA GLU A 120 -22.60 4.19 9.40
C GLU A 120 -23.78 3.23 9.30
N HIS A 121 -24.84 3.60 8.57
CA HIS A 121 -25.98 2.72 8.30
C HIS A 121 -25.60 1.51 7.45
N MET A 122 -24.61 1.66 6.56
CA MET A 122 -23.99 0.57 5.82
C MET A 122 -22.95 -0.20 6.65
N GLY A 123 -22.88 -0.01 7.97
CA GLY A 123 -22.04 -0.79 8.89
C GLY A 123 -20.57 -0.36 8.95
N PHE A 124 -20.19 0.75 8.33
CA PHE A 124 -18.85 1.33 8.51
C PHE A 124 -18.74 2.08 9.82
N GLN A 125 -17.58 2.06 10.46
CA GLN A 125 -17.30 2.78 11.70
C GLN A 125 -16.06 3.64 11.54
N VAL A 126 -16.10 4.87 12.06
CA VAL A 126 -14.94 5.77 12.07
C VAL A 126 -13.84 5.16 12.94
N TYR A 127 -12.62 5.08 12.41
CA TYR A 127 -11.44 4.59 13.15
C TYR A 127 -10.24 5.56 13.13
N LYS A 128 -10.22 6.53 12.21
CA LYS A 128 -9.18 7.55 12.12
C LYS A 128 -9.79 8.87 11.64
N ARG A 129 -9.21 9.98 12.09
CA ARG A 129 -9.50 11.34 11.63
C ARG A 129 -8.19 12.04 11.28
N THR A 130 -8.18 12.85 10.22
CA THR A 130 -7.11 13.80 9.92
C THR A 130 -7.67 15.22 9.86
N ASP A 131 -6.86 16.22 10.21
CA ASP A 131 -7.26 17.64 10.12
C ASP A 131 -7.20 18.17 8.68
N TYR A 132 -6.38 17.54 7.84
CA TYR A 132 -6.16 17.92 6.45
C TYR A 132 -6.47 16.75 5.51
N ASP A 133 -6.77 17.09 4.25
CA ASP A 133 -6.90 16.10 3.16
C ASP A 133 -5.51 15.68 2.63
N GLY A 134 -5.49 14.76 1.66
CA GLY A 134 -4.25 14.28 1.04
C GLY A 134 -3.46 15.33 0.25
N GLN A 135 -4.01 16.54 0.07
CA GLN A 135 -3.36 17.68 -0.59
C GLN A 135 -2.93 18.75 0.42
N GLY A 136 -3.14 18.54 1.73
CA GLY A 136 -2.82 19.48 2.79
C GLY A 136 -3.84 20.59 2.99
N ASN A 137 -5.01 20.52 2.35
CA ASN A 137 -6.08 21.49 2.57
C ASN A 137 -6.82 21.19 3.88
N PRO A 138 -7.38 22.21 4.57
CA PRO A 138 -8.06 22.04 5.86
C PRO A 138 -9.48 21.45 5.70
N TYR A 139 -9.55 20.28 5.08
CA TYR A 139 -10.75 19.47 4.88
C TYR A 139 -10.61 18.17 5.67
N PRO A 140 -11.05 18.14 6.95
CA PRO A 140 -10.89 16.96 7.78
C PRO A 140 -11.55 15.73 7.17
N LEU A 141 -10.80 14.63 7.14
CA LEU A 141 -11.28 13.33 6.65
C LEU A 141 -11.53 12.39 7.82
N LEU A 142 -12.66 11.68 7.77
CA LEU A 142 -12.97 10.54 8.61
C LEU A 142 -12.74 9.26 7.80
N TYR A 143 -11.83 8.43 8.28
CA TYR A 143 -11.59 7.11 7.72
C TYR A 143 -12.49 6.10 8.43
N MET A 144 -13.21 5.30 7.65
CA MET A 144 -14.21 4.37 8.17
C MET A 144 -13.98 2.94 7.66
N SER A 145 -14.34 1.94 8.47
CA SER A 145 -14.20 0.52 8.14
C SER A 145 -15.40 -0.33 8.58
N ARG A 146 -15.77 -1.36 7.80
CA ARG A 146 -16.84 -2.33 8.12
C ARG A 146 -16.42 -3.47 9.03
N THR A 147 -15.12 -3.74 9.14
CA THR A 147 -14.65 -4.83 10.01
C THR A 147 -14.63 -4.35 11.46
N GLN A 148 -15.71 -4.64 12.19
CA GLN A 148 -15.61 -4.81 13.64
C GLN A 148 -14.77 -6.07 13.90
N LYS A 149 -13.49 -5.93 14.22
CA LYS A 149 -12.97 -6.79 15.30
C LYS A 149 -13.68 -6.29 16.57
N PRO A 150 -14.41 -7.13 17.32
CA PRO A 150 -15.06 -6.70 18.56
C PRO A 150 -14.04 -5.97 19.43
N MET A 151 -14.38 -4.73 19.78
CA MET A 151 -13.68 -3.95 20.80
C MET A 151 -14.22 -4.37 22.20
N GLU A 152 -14.27 -5.68 22.45
CA GLU A 152 -14.48 -6.27 23.77
C GLU A 152 -13.30 -7.20 24.03
N ASN A 153 -12.64 -7.01 25.17
CA ASN A 153 -11.28 -7.42 25.52
C ASN A 153 -10.16 -6.51 24.98
N LEU A 154 -10.25 -5.21 25.30
CA LEU A 154 -9.08 -4.33 25.36
C LEU A 154 -8.08 -4.71 26.48
N ASP A 155 -8.42 -5.69 27.35
CA ASP A 155 -7.54 -6.21 28.41
C ASP A 155 -6.81 -7.51 28.06
N ASN A 156 -6.87 -8.02 26.81
CA ASN A 156 -6.18 -9.27 26.43
C ASN A 156 -5.51 -9.27 25.04
N ARG A 157 -5.20 -8.09 24.45
CA ARG A 157 -4.39 -8.00 23.23
C ARG A 157 -2.89 -8.03 23.53
N GLU A 158 -2.42 -9.15 24.07
CA GLU A 158 -1.00 -9.45 24.12
C GLU A 158 -0.51 -10.38 23.00
N ASN A 159 -1.33 -10.93 22.10
CA ASN A 159 -0.77 -11.90 21.14
C ASN A 159 -1.47 -12.09 19.78
N GLN A 160 -1.66 -11.01 19.02
CA GLN A 160 -1.55 -11.08 17.56
C GLN A 160 -0.65 -9.93 17.10
N MET A 161 0.65 -10.14 17.25
CA MET A 161 1.64 -9.15 16.90
C MET A 161 1.84 -9.14 15.38
N ASN A 162 1.27 -8.14 14.69
CA ASN A 162 1.84 -7.70 13.42
C ASN A 162 3.25 -7.18 13.71
N THR A 163 4.26 -7.70 13.02
CA THR A 163 5.69 -7.41 13.25
C THR A 163 6.08 -7.72 14.70
N PRO A 164 6.05 -9.00 15.14
CA PRO A 164 6.46 -9.39 16.49
C PRO A 164 7.93 -9.08 16.73
N THR A 165 8.29 -8.54 17.90
CA THR A 165 9.70 -8.34 18.25
C THR A 165 10.46 -9.65 18.17
N LEU A 166 11.56 -9.67 17.42
CA LEU A 166 12.45 -10.81 17.28
C LEU A 166 13.80 -10.49 17.90
N GLU A 167 14.40 -11.46 18.56
CA GLU A 167 15.75 -11.36 19.07
C GLU A 167 16.67 -12.37 18.39
N THR A 168 17.90 -11.93 18.19
CA THR A 168 18.99 -12.75 17.65
C THR A 168 20.18 -12.68 18.61
N GLU A 169 21.36 -13.14 18.18
CA GLU A 169 22.56 -13.05 18.99
C GLU A 169 22.94 -11.58 19.23
N ARG A 170 22.90 -10.76 18.18
CA ARG A 170 23.39 -9.37 18.21
C ARG A 170 22.29 -8.32 18.08
N LEU A 171 21.11 -8.72 17.59
CA LEU A 171 20.09 -7.77 17.13
C LEU A 171 18.77 -7.91 17.87
N ILE A 172 18.08 -6.78 17.99
CA ILE A 172 16.65 -6.68 18.28
C ILE A 172 15.98 -6.22 16.98
N LEU A 173 15.04 -6.99 16.47
CA LEU A 173 14.18 -6.59 15.36
C LEU A 173 12.84 -6.17 15.95
N ARG A 174 12.51 -4.89 15.82
CA ARG A 174 11.29 -4.31 16.39
C ARG A 174 10.66 -3.33 15.43
N LYS A 175 9.44 -2.88 15.73
CA LYS A 175 8.84 -1.74 15.04
C LYS A 175 9.69 -0.48 15.24
N PHE A 176 9.76 0.34 14.20
CA PHE A 176 10.13 1.75 14.34
C PHE A 176 9.10 2.48 15.21
N THR A 177 9.56 3.45 15.99
CA THR A 177 8.74 4.38 16.76
C THR A 177 9.06 5.83 16.36
N GLU A 178 8.26 6.78 16.84
CA GLU A 178 8.51 8.21 16.62
C GLU A 178 9.87 8.68 17.16
N GLN A 179 10.44 7.98 18.15
CA GLN A 179 11.76 8.30 18.70
C GLN A 179 12.89 7.89 17.75
N ASP A 180 12.62 7.04 16.75
CA ASP A 180 13.63 6.55 15.82
C ASP A 180 13.80 7.45 14.59
N MET A 181 13.09 8.59 14.46
CA MET A 181 13.10 9.40 13.23
C MET A 181 14.50 9.89 12.85
N GLU A 182 15.32 10.25 13.83
CA GLU A 182 16.72 10.60 13.58
C GLU A 182 17.52 9.40 13.03
N ALA A 183 17.36 8.22 13.63
CA ALA A 183 18.04 7.01 13.18
C ALA A 183 17.59 6.59 11.77
N LEU A 184 16.28 6.68 11.51
CA LEU A 184 15.68 6.41 10.21
C LEU A 184 16.18 7.41 9.16
N PHE A 185 16.32 8.69 9.51
CA PHE A 185 16.93 9.69 8.64
C PHE A 185 18.37 9.31 8.26
N PHE A 186 19.19 8.86 9.22
CA PHE A 186 20.54 8.37 8.93
C PHE A 186 20.56 7.10 8.06
N ILE A 187 19.56 6.23 8.18
CA ILE A 187 19.42 5.06 7.31
C ILE A 187 19.04 5.47 5.88
N LEU A 188 18.18 6.48 5.72
CA LEU A 188 17.58 6.85 4.44
C LEU A 188 18.31 7.96 3.68
N GLN A 189 19.15 8.78 4.33
CA GLN A 189 19.82 9.91 3.67
C GLN A 189 21.07 9.52 2.85
N ASP A 190 21.61 8.32 3.06
CA ASP A 190 22.89 7.96 2.43
C ASP A 190 22.71 7.67 0.92
N GLU A 191 23.37 8.49 0.10
CA GLU A 191 23.26 8.40 -1.36
C GLU A 191 23.79 7.08 -1.94
N GLU A 192 24.86 6.52 -1.35
CA GLU A 192 25.48 5.27 -1.81
C GLU A 192 24.54 4.09 -1.52
N VAL A 193 23.91 4.09 -0.34
CA VAL A 193 22.88 3.08 0.01
C VAL A 193 21.68 3.19 -0.93
N ASN A 194 21.23 4.41 -1.23
CA ASN A 194 20.04 4.64 -2.06
C ASN A 194 20.28 4.49 -3.57
N GLN A 195 21.52 4.34 -4.03
CA GLN A 195 21.83 4.16 -5.46
C GLN A 195 20.94 3.08 -6.10
N PHE A 196 20.74 1.97 -5.38
CA PHE A 196 19.97 0.80 -5.82
C PHE A 196 18.57 0.69 -5.20
N LEU A 197 18.05 1.76 -4.58
CA LEU A 197 16.67 1.81 -4.07
C LEU A 197 15.74 2.66 -4.95
N PRO A 198 14.42 2.38 -5.02
CA PRO A 198 13.50 3.05 -5.93
C PRO A 198 13.13 4.47 -5.49
N TRP A 199 13.68 4.95 -4.38
CA TRP A 199 13.47 6.31 -3.89
C TRP A 199 14.76 7.11 -3.90
N TYR A 200 14.60 8.43 -3.84
CA TYR A 200 15.71 9.34 -3.58
C TYR A 200 16.00 9.39 -2.08
N PRO A 201 17.24 9.68 -1.69
CA PRO A 201 17.57 9.95 -0.30
C PRO A 201 16.68 11.07 0.25
N VAL A 202 16.17 10.86 1.46
CA VAL A 202 15.45 11.90 2.20
C VAL A 202 16.41 13.02 2.58
N LYS A 203 15.92 14.26 2.55
CA LYS A 203 16.76 15.46 2.76
C LYS A 203 16.71 16.02 4.17
N ASN A 204 15.67 15.67 4.93
CA ASN A 204 15.42 16.21 6.28
C ASN A 204 14.48 15.29 7.07
N LEU A 205 14.22 15.66 8.32
CA LEU A 205 13.35 14.92 9.23
C LEU A 205 11.88 14.93 8.78
N GLU A 206 11.38 16.02 8.19
CA GLU A 206 9.98 16.08 7.70
C GLU A 206 9.72 15.07 6.57
N GLU A 207 10.64 14.95 5.61
CA GLU A 207 10.58 13.91 4.58
C GLU A 207 10.70 12.49 5.18
N THR A 208 11.45 12.35 6.27
CA THR A 208 11.61 11.08 6.99
C THR A 208 10.33 10.69 7.72
N GLU A 209 9.68 11.63 8.39
CA GLU A 209 8.39 11.43 9.07
C GLU A 209 7.32 11.01 8.07
N ARG A 210 7.22 11.69 6.92
CA ARG A 210 6.31 11.29 5.84
C ARG A 210 6.62 9.88 5.34
N PHE A 211 7.91 9.55 5.11
CA PHE A 211 8.31 8.19 4.72
C PHE A 211 7.91 7.16 5.79
N TYR A 212 8.08 7.48 7.07
CA TYR A 212 7.69 6.64 8.18
C TYR A 212 6.18 6.40 8.22
N GLU A 213 5.38 7.45 8.09
CA GLU A 213 3.92 7.35 8.08
C GLU A 213 3.42 6.46 6.94
N GLU A 214 3.91 6.71 5.73
CA GLU A 214 3.52 6.01 4.51
C GLU A 214 3.97 4.54 4.50
N ARG A 215 5.20 4.26 4.95
CA ARG A 215 5.84 2.94 4.74
C ARG A 215 5.83 2.04 5.97
N TYR A 216 5.74 2.59 7.18
CA TYR A 216 5.83 1.84 8.43
C TYR A 216 4.57 1.99 9.28
N ALA A 217 4.16 3.21 9.65
CA ALA A 217 3.03 3.42 10.54
C ALA A 217 1.75 2.79 9.98
N ALA A 218 1.47 2.99 8.68
CA ALA A 218 0.35 2.36 7.99
C ALA A 218 0.42 0.82 8.08
N LYS A 219 1.59 0.22 7.83
CA LYS A 219 1.79 -1.24 7.90
C LYS A 219 1.58 -1.79 9.32
N TYR A 220 1.98 -1.06 10.35
CA TYR A 220 1.83 -1.50 11.75
C TYR A 220 0.39 -1.57 12.24
N THR A 221 -0.54 -0.89 11.55
CA THR A 221 -1.97 -0.96 11.85
C THR A 221 -2.67 -2.19 11.24
N GLN A 222 -2.01 -2.87 10.30
CA GLN A 222 -2.58 -4.04 9.63
C GLN A 222 -2.65 -5.25 10.58
N PRO A 223 -3.52 -6.26 10.33
CA PRO A 223 -3.55 -7.47 11.14
C PRO A 223 -2.24 -8.28 11.10
N GLN A 224 -1.52 -8.21 9.99
CA GLN A 224 -0.27 -8.91 9.74
C GLN A 224 0.60 -8.04 8.85
N ALA A 225 1.86 -7.85 9.23
CA ALA A 225 2.90 -7.25 8.42
C ALA A 225 4.25 -7.61 9.04
N TYR A 226 5.32 -7.37 8.28
CA TYR A 226 6.69 -7.62 8.69
C TYR A 226 7.51 -6.41 8.25
N ALA A 227 7.64 -5.41 9.12
CA ALA A 227 8.45 -4.23 8.83
C ALA A 227 9.28 -3.85 10.05
N TYR A 228 10.56 -4.21 10.03
CA TYR A 228 11.42 -4.15 11.19
C TYR A 228 12.48 -3.06 11.05
N ALA A 229 12.68 -2.32 12.13
CA ALA A 229 13.97 -1.72 12.44
C ALA A 229 14.96 -2.83 12.85
N ILE A 230 16.16 -2.80 12.29
CA ILE A 230 17.28 -3.63 12.74
C ILE A 230 18.06 -2.82 13.79
N CYS A 231 17.95 -3.20 15.06
CA CYS A 231 18.63 -2.52 16.16
C CYS A 231 19.76 -3.37 16.73
N LEU A 232 20.88 -2.75 17.12
CA LEU A 232 21.91 -3.43 17.90
C LEU A 232 21.42 -3.64 19.34
N LYS A 233 21.74 -4.79 19.93
CA LYS A 233 21.35 -5.10 21.32
C LYS A 233 21.99 -4.19 22.36
N GLU A 234 23.17 -3.64 22.06
CA GLU A 234 23.96 -2.85 23.01
C GLU A 234 23.27 -1.54 23.42
N ASP A 235 22.59 -0.88 22.47
CA ASP A 235 21.99 0.44 22.65
C ASP A 235 20.54 0.52 22.13
N ASN A 236 20.02 -0.55 21.54
CA ASN A 236 18.71 -0.61 20.89
C ASN A 236 18.52 0.46 19.78
N TYR A 237 19.62 0.91 19.18
CA TYR A 237 19.62 1.95 18.15
C TYR A 237 19.39 1.36 16.75
N PRO A 238 18.43 1.88 15.95
CA PRO A 238 18.21 1.43 14.59
C PRO A 238 19.39 1.73 13.66
N ILE A 239 19.91 0.70 13.01
CA ILE A 239 21.02 0.81 12.04
C ILE A 239 20.62 0.39 10.62
N GLY A 240 19.41 -0.14 10.45
CA GLY A 240 18.85 -0.56 9.18
C GLY A 240 17.40 -0.98 9.29
N TYR A 241 16.86 -1.57 8.23
CA TYR A 241 15.52 -2.12 8.19
C TYR A 241 15.48 -3.43 7.42
N ILE A 242 14.46 -4.23 7.69
CA ILE A 242 14.14 -5.46 6.95
C ILE A 242 12.63 -5.68 6.94
N LYS A 243 12.08 -6.12 5.81
CA LYS A 243 10.65 -6.30 5.63
C LYS A 243 10.30 -7.54 4.82
N VAL A 244 9.06 -7.99 4.96
CA VAL A 244 8.36 -8.85 4.00
C VAL A 244 7.01 -8.21 3.70
N ASP A 245 6.76 -7.98 2.43
CA ASP A 245 5.49 -7.44 1.93
C ASP A 245 4.38 -8.49 1.91
N MET A 246 3.13 -8.06 2.06
CA MET A 246 1.97 -8.97 2.19
C MET A 246 1.21 -9.17 0.87
N GLU A 247 1.56 -8.38 -0.14
CA GLU A 247 1.18 -8.56 -1.53
C GLU A 247 1.67 -9.92 -2.06
N GLU A 248 1.09 -10.39 -3.18
CA GLU A 248 1.31 -11.74 -3.73
C GLU A 248 2.79 -12.12 -3.93
N HIS A 249 3.65 -11.14 -4.24
CA HIS A 249 5.06 -11.37 -4.48
C HIS A 249 5.87 -11.56 -3.19
N HIS A 250 5.35 -11.17 -2.03
CA HIS A 250 6.02 -11.26 -0.74
C HIS A 250 7.47 -10.73 -0.75
N ASP A 251 7.66 -9.48 -1.23
CA ASP A 251 8.99 -8.87 -1.36
C ASP A 251 9.73 -8.79 -0.03
N PHE A 252 10.83 -9.52 0.05
CA PHE A 252 11.79 -9.51 1.13
C PHE A 252 12.86 -8.45 0.87
N GLY A 253 12.61 -7.26 1.41
CA GLY A 253 13.45 -6.08 1.24
C GLY A 253 14.27 -5.73 2.49
N TYR A 254 15.46 -5.18 2.30
CA TYR A 254 16.32 -4.75 3.41
C TYR A 254 17.23 -3.59 3.02
N GLY A 255 17.64 -2.83 4.02
CA GLY A 255 18.64 -1.77 3.92
C GLY A 255 19.42 -1.65 5.22
N LEU A 256 20.70 -1.29 5.11
CA LEU A 256 21.59 -1.15 6.26
C LEU A 256 22.52 0.02 6.02
N ARG A 257 22.78 0.81 7.06
CA ARG A 257 23.80 1.84 7.03
C ARG A 257 25.17 1.27 6.66
N LYS A 258 25.92 1.99 5.84
CA LYS A 258 27.17 1.50 5.23
C LYS A 258 28.25 1.15 6.26
N GLU A 259 28.29 1.86 7.40
CA GLU A 259 29.26 1.59 8.48
C GLU A 259 29.09 0.19 9.12
N PHE A 260 27.96 -0.46 8.85
CA PHE A 260 27.61 -1.77 9.39
C PHE A 260 27.65 -2.89 8.34
N TRP A 261 28.04 -2.57 7.09
CA TRP A 261 28.20 -3.57 6.04
C TRP A 261 29.29 -4.59 6.36
N HIS A 262 29.23 -5.74 5.68
CA HIS A 262 30.21 -6.84 5.81
C HIS A 262 30.32 -7.51 7.18
N LYS A 263 29.42 -7.19 8.13
CA LYS A 263 29.36 -7.80 9.47
C LYS A 263 28.34 -8.95 9.60
N GLY A 264 27.68 -9.32 8.50
CA GLY A 264 26.64 -10.36 8.47
C GLY A 264 25.31 -9.99 9.11
N ILE A 265 25.10 -8.71 9.46
CA ILE A 265 23.92 -8.21 10.20
C ILE A 265 22.62 -8.49 9.44
N VAL A 266 22.53 -8.14 8.16
CA VAL A 266 21.30 -8.38 7.38
C VAL A 266 21.01 -9.87 7.21
N THR A 267 22.04 -10.70 7.05
CA THR A 267 21.86 -12.16 6.97
C THR A 267 21.29 -12.72 8.28
N GLU A 268 21.80 -12.28 9.44
CA GLU A 268 21.28 -12.67 10.74
C GLU A 268 19.83 -12.21 10.94
N ALA A 269 19.55 -10.94 10.67
CA ALA A 269 18.19 -10.39 10.73
C ALA A 269 17.24 -11.15 9.79
N GLY A 270 17.69 -11.41 8.57
CA GLY A 270 16.93 -12.09 7.53
C GLY A 270 16.53 -13.51 7.92
N LYS A 271 17.45 -14.28 8.51
CA LYS A 271 17.13 -15.62 9.02
C LYS A 271 16.04 -15.58 10.08
N ALA A 272 16.09 -14.63 11.01
CA ALA A 272 15.06 -14.49 12.04
C ALA A 272 13.69 -14.14 11.44
N VAL A 273 13.63 -13.20 10.49
CA VAL A 273 12.39 -12.83 9.80
C VAL A 273 11.84 -14.00 8.98
N ILE A 274 12.69 -14.74 8.28
CA ILE A 274 12.30 -15.93 7.49
C ILE A 274 11.63 -16.99 8.37
N GLU A 275 12.22 -17.30 9.52
CA GLU A 275 11.62 -18.25 10.47
C GLU A 275 10.27 -17.75 10.99
N GLN A 276 10.14 -16.44 11.24
CA GLN A 276 8.88 -15.85 11.68
C GLN A 276 7.79 -15.94 10.60
N VAL A 277 8.07 -15.52 9.36
CA VAL A 277 7.05 -15.57 8.29
C VAL A 277 6.68 -17.00 7.90
N LYS A 278 7.63 -17.94 8.01
CA LYS A 278 7.36 -19.37 7.84
C LYS A 278 6.43 -19.90 8.93
N LYS A 279 6.69 -19.54 10.19
CA LYS A 279 5.82 -19.90 11.32
C LYS A 279 4.41 -19.36 11.15
N ASP A 280 4.27 -18.18 10.57
CA ASP A 280 2.99 -17.53 10.31
C ASP A 280 2.32 -18.03 9.02
N GLY A 281 2.93 -18.96 8.30
CA GLY A 281 2.32 -19.69 7.20
C GLY A 281 2.48 -19.06 5.81
N LEU A 282 3.42 -18.12 5.61
CA LEU A 282 3.71 -17.65 4.27
C LEU A 282 4.25 -18.81 3.42
N PRO A 283 3.74 -19.02 2.19
CA PRO A 283 4.14 -20.17 1.37
C PRO A 283 5.52 -19.99 0.74
N TYR A 284 5.91 -18.76 0.45
CA TYR A 284 7.20 -18.39 -0.11
C TYR A 284 7.47 -16.89 0.11
N ILE A 285 8.72 -16.48 -0.13
CA ILE A 285 9.12 -15.07 -0.23
C ILE A 285 9.95 -14.88 -1.48
N THR A 286 9.87 -13.70 -2.10
CA THR A 286 10.73 -13.32 -3.23
C THR A 286 11.58 -12.12 -2.86
N ALA A 287 12.67 -11.90 -3.58
CA ALA A 287 13.43 -10.67 -3.51
C ALA A 287 14.07 -10.40 -4.86
N THR A 288 14.17 -9.13 -5.23
CA THR A 288 14.85 -8.69 -6.45
C THR A 288 16.02 -7.78 -6.12
N HIS A 289 17.07 -7.83 -6.93
CA HIS A 289 18.16 -6.87 -6.84
C HIS A 289 18.65 -6.49 -8.24
N ASP A 290 19.16 -5.28 -8.40
CA ASP A 290 19.92 -4.88 -9.59
C ASP A 290 21.15 -5.80 -9.74
N ARG A 291 21.37 -6.37 -10.92
CA ARG A 291 22.54 -7.20 -11.25
C ARG A 291 23.87 -6.52 -10.90
N ASN A 292 23.93 -5.20 -10.93
CA ASN A 292 25.09 -4.38 -10.56
C ASN A 292 25.29 -4.22 -9.04
N ASN A 293 24.36 -4.72 -8.22
CA ASN A 293 24.47 -4.82 -6.77
C ASN A 293 24.66 -6.28 -6.31
N PRO A 294 25.84 -6.89 -6.55
CA PRO A 294 26.09 -8.29 -6.20
C PRO A 294 26.09 -8.53 -4.68
N ARG A 295 26.28 -7.48 -3.87
CA ARG A 295 26.26 -7.55 -2.41
C ARG A 295 24.87 -7.91 -1.90
N SER A 296 23.81 -7.31 -2.47
CA SER A 296 22.44 -7.67 -2.15
C SER A 296 22.16 -9.14 -2.48
N GLY A 297 22.54 -9.61 -3.68
CA GLY A 297 22.42 -11.04 -4.01
C GLY A 297 23.19 -11.98 -3.09
N GLY A 298 24.31 -11.52 -2.51
CA GLY A 298 25.04 -12.24 -1.48
C GLY A 298 24.21 -12.51 -0.22
N VAL A 299 23.45 -11.52 0.24
CA VAL A 299 22.53 -11.68 1.39
C VAL A 299 21.45 -12.72 1.06
N MET A 300 20.79 -12.58 -0.10
CA MET A 300 19.74 -13.52 -0.55
C MET A 300 20.22 -14.98 -0.56
N ARG A 301 21.41 -15.23 -1.12
CA ARG A 301 22.03 -16.57 -1.10
C ARG A 301 22.35 -17.04 0.32
N ASN A 302 22.89 -16.17 1.16
CA ASN A 302 23.29 -16.51 2.53
C ASN A 302 22.09 -16.80 3.46
N VAL A 303 20.90 -16.29 3.14
CA VAL A 303 19.65 -16.65 3.83
C VAL A 303 18.92 -17.84 3.18
N GLY A 304 19.50 -18.43 2.13
CA GLY A 304 19.01 -19.67 1.51
C GLY A 304 18.09 -19.47 0.30
N MET A 305 17.87 -18.24 -0.16
CA MET A 305 17.10 -18.00 -1.38
C MET A 305 17.86 -18.51 -2.61
N LYS A 306 17.12 -19.02 -3.59
CA LYS A 306 17.65 -19.53 -4.85
C LYS A 306 17.31 -18.58 -5.99
N TYR A 307 18.28 -18.33 -6.86
CA TYR A 307 18.06 -17.60 -8.11
C TYR A 307 17.00 -18.31 -8.96
N GLN A 308 16.11 -17.54 -9.59
CA GLN A 308 15.06 -18.06 -10.46
C GLN A 308 15.28 -17.61 -11.91
N TYR A 309 15.33 -16.30 -12.13
CA TYR A 309 15.49 -15.69 -13.45
C TYR A 309 15.89 -14.21 -13.33
N SER A 310 16.26 -13.62 -14.46
CA SER A 310 16.55 -12.21 -14.63
C SER A 310 15.56 -11.57 -15.58
N TYR A 311 15.29 -10.28 -15.38
CA TYR A 311 14.40 -9.51 -16.24
C TYR A 311 14.84 -8.04 -16.31
N GLU A 312 14.42 -7.34 -17.35
CA GLU A 312 14.64 -5.90 -17.46
C GLU A 312 13.37 -5.11 -17.17
N GLU A 313 13.54 -3.99 -16.47
CA GLU A 313 12.47 -3.06 -16.15
C GLU A 313 12.98 -1.62 -16.25
N GLN A 314 12.15 -0.75 -16.82
CA GLN A 314 12.40 0.68 -16.82
C GLN A 314 12.04 1.22 -15.44
N TRP A 315 13.06 1.32 -14.59
CA TRP A 315 12.86 1.53 -13.17
C TRP A 315 12.56 3.01 -12.85
N GLN A 316 11.36 3.25 -12.33
CA GLN A 316 10.87 4.57 -11.96
C GLN A 316 11.04 4.82 -10.45
N PRO A 317 11.21 6.07 -10.02
CA PRO A 317 11.17 7.33 -10.77
C PRO A 317 12.51 7.74 -11.39
N LYS A 318 13.58 6.95 -11.19
CA LYS A 318 14.94 7.26 -11.67
C LYS A 318 15.10 7.16 -13.19
N ASN A 319 14.13 6.55 -13.87
CA ASN A 319 14.07 6.39 -15.31
C ASN A 319 15.35 5.77 -15.91
N ILE A 320 15.82 4.69 -15.29
CA ILE A 320 16.96 3.90 -15.77
C ILE A 320 16.51 2.48 -16.09
N LEU A 321 17.08 1.90 -17.16
CA LEU A 321 16.85 0.49 -17.46
C LEU A 321 17.71 -0.37 -16.54
N VAL A 322 17.08 -1.24 -15.76
CA VAL A 322 17.76 -2.10 -14.78
C VAL A 322 17.50 -3.56 -15.12
N THR A 323 18.57 -4.37 -15.08
CA THR A 323 18.45 -5.83 -15.11
C THR A 323 18.34 -6.34 -13.68
N PHE A 324 17.15 -6.75 -13.26
CA PHE A 324 16.91 -7.37 -11.97
C PHE A 324 17.20 -8.86 -12.00
N ARG A 325 17.71 -9.39 -10.89
CA ARG A 325 17.76 -10.84 -10.60
C ARG A 325 16.73 -11.16 -9.53
N THR A 326 15.85 -12.11 -9.83
CA THR A 326 14.84 -12.60 -8.89
C THR A 326 15.37 -13.80 -8.14
N TYR A 327 15.25 -13.74 -6.82
CA TYR A 327 15.53 -14.82 -5.89
C TYR A 327 14.23 -15.20 -5.16
N GLN A 328 14.10 -16.48 -4.83
CA GLN A 328 12.93 -17.00 -4.12
C GLN A 328 13.32 -18.06 -3.10
N LEU A 329 12.59 -18.10 -2.00
CA LEU A 329 12.63 -19.17 -1.01
C LEU A 329 11.20 -19.68 -0.77
N ASN A 330 10.98 -20.97 -1.05
CA ASN A 330 9.72 -21.65 -0.74
C ASN A 330 9.78 -22.16 0.71
N LEU A 331 8.72 -21.88 1.48
CA LEU A 331 8.66 -22.09 2.92
C LEU A 331 7.69 -23.22 3.31
N ASP A 332 6.78 -23.59 2.41
CA ASP A 332 5.73 -24.61 2.57
C ASP A 332 6.13 -26.01 2.09
N GLY A 333 7.37 -26.18 1.63
CA GLY A 333 7.88 -27.45 1.09
C GLY A 333 7.59 -27.69 -0.39
N ASN A 334 6.88 -26.79 -1.08
CA ASN A 334 6.73 -26.86 -2.53
C ASN A 334 7.99 -26.32 -3.23
N GLU A 335 8.97 -27.19 -3.48
CA GLU A 335 10.23 -26.78 -4.11
C GLU A 335 10.10 -26.35 -5.58
N SER A 336 9.01 -26.74 -6.26
CA SER A 336 8.78 -26.45 -7.68
C SER A 336 8.16 -25.08 -7.97
N ARG A 337 7.65 -24.41 -6.92
CA ARG A 337 6.97 -23.12 -7.06
C ARG A 337 7.97 -22.04 -7.49
N VAL A 338 7.61 -21.29 -8.52
CA VAL A 338 8.32 -20.09 -8.99
C VAL A 338 7.29 -18.98 -9.18
N TYR A 339 7.49 -17.85 -8.52
CA TYR A 339 6.72 -16.63 -8.76
C TYR A 339 7.15 -16.06 -10.11
N ARG A 340 6.22 -15.91 -11.06
CA ARG A 340 6.53 -15.57 -12.45
C ARG A 340 6.00 -14.23 -12.91
N ASN A 341 5.36 -13.43 -12.05
CA ASN A 341 4.73 -12.18 -12.47
C ASN A 341 5.71 -11.25 -13.21
N TYR A 342 6.94 -11.07 -12.70
CA TYR A 342 7.96 -10.27 -13.39
C TYR A 342 8.40 -10.91 -14.71
N TRP A 343 8.54 -12.23 -14.77
CA TRP A 343 8.87 -12.93 -16.02
C TRP A 343 7.79 -12.70 -17.09
N ASP A 344 6.54 -12.92 -16.72
CA ASP A 344 5.42 -12.93 -17.66
C ASP A 344 5.07 -11.51 -18.17
N HIS A 345 5.43 -10.45 -17.44
CA HIS A 345 5.15 -9.06 -17.80
C HIS A 345 6.37 -8.27 -18.32
N SER A 346 7.59 -8.77 -18.17
CA SER A 346 8.78 -8.12 -18.73
C SER A 346 9.02 -8.52 -20.18
N ALA A 347 9.25 -7.50 -21.03
CA ALA A 347 9.56 -7.71 -22.44
C ALA A 347 10.88 -8.47 -22.66
N ILE A 348 11.86 -8.28 -21.77
CA ILE A 348 13.14 -8.99 -21.77
C ILE A 348 13.27 -9.74 -20.45
N HIS A 349 13.37 -11.06 -20.54
CA HIS A 349 13.58 -11.97 -19.41
C HIS A 349 14.39 -13.18 -19.87
N PHE A 350 15.23 -13.72 -18.98
CA PHE A 350 16.11 -14.84 -19.28
C PHE A 350 16.64 -15.53 -18.02
N VAL A 351 17.18 -16.74 -18.17
CA VAL A 351 17.88 -17.46 -17.11
C VAL A 351 19.39 -17.32 -17.34
N GLU A 352 20.12 -16.86 -16.33
CA GLU A 352 21.58 -16.76 -16.39
C GLU A 352 22.23 -18.13 -16.11
N PRO A 353 23.05 -18.66 -17.03
CA PRO A 353 23.52 -20.06 -16.97
C PRO A 353 24.57 -20.36 -15.87
N ASN A 354 25.06 -19.36 -15.14
CA ASN A 354 26.21 -19.50 -14.22
C ASN A 354 25.94 -18.91 -12.80
N LEU A 355 24.70 -18.98 -12.32
CA LEU A 355 24.30 -18.45 -10.99
C LEU A 355 23.74 -19.50 -10.05
#